data_AF-A0A368NF88-F1
#
_entry.id   AF-A0A368NF88-F1
#
_cell.length_a   1.000
_cell.length_b   1.000
_cell.length_c   1.000
_cell.angle_alpha   90.00
_cell.angle_beta   90.00
_cell.angle_gamma   90.00
#
_symmetry.space_group_name_H-M   'P 1'
#
loop_
_entity.id
_entity.type
_entity.pdbx_description
1 polymer ?
#
loop_
_entity_poly.entity_id
_entity_poly.type
_entity_poly.pdbx_seq_one_letter_code
_entity_poly.pdbx_strand_id
1 'polypeptide(L)'
;MNLDKLFAGWTFRTNRPSYGAGDELTAFVTGYDNGAAQVRIGDTIITLADADRGLDDRLVRLRVVEFDADDATGSGELLDVVEDA
;
A
#
# COMPACT_ATOMS: atom_id res chain seq x y z
N MET A 1 22.33 0.93 -11.76
CA MET A 1 21.93 -0.27 -10.97
C MET A 1 20.44 -0.13 -10.80
N ASN A 2 19.65 -0.82 -11.62
CA ASN A 2 18.21 -0.59 -11.71
C ASN A 2 17.51 -1.52 -10.72
N LEU A 3 17.17 -0.99 -9.55
CA LEU A 3 16.29 -1.63 -8.57
C LEU A 3 14.82 -1.65 -9.07
N ASP A 4 14.54 -0.91 -10.14
CA ASP A 4 13.21 -0.58 -10.68
C ASP A 4 12.50 -1.72 -11.44
N LYS A 5 12.96 -2.97 -11.33
CA LYS A 5 12.43 -4.08 -12.16
C LYS A 5 12.03 -5.34 -11.40
N LEU A 6 12.08 -5.37 -10.06
CA LEU A 6 11.93 -6.63 -9.32
C LEU A 6 10.65 -6.79 -8.49
N PHE A 7 9.74 -5.81 -8.45
CA PHE A 7 8.41 -5.98 -7.83
C PHE A 7 7.28 -6.17 -8.85
N ALA A 8 7.60 -6.17 -10.14
CA ALA A 8 6.68 -6.53 -11.21
C ALA A 8 6.48 -8.07 -11.23
N GLY A 9 5.56 -8.57 -10.41
CA GLY A 9 4.85 -9.82 -10.70
C GLY A 9 5.47 -11.13 -10.23
N TRP A 10 6.06 -11.21 -9.03
CA TRP A 10 6.49 -12.50 -8.49
C TRP A 10 5.36 -13.16 -7.68
N THR A 11 4.80 -14.22 -8.26
CA THR A 11 3.94 -15.22 -7.61
C THR A 11 4.52 -15.70 -6.29
N PHE A 12 4.01 -15.19 -5.19
CA PHE A 12 4.02 -15.93 -3.94
C PHE A 12 2.58 -16.00 -3.47
N ARG A 13 2.08 -17.23 -3.33
CA ARG A 13 0.83 -17.54 -2.63
C ARG A 13 1.02 -17.30 -1.13
N THR A 14 1.66 -16.19 -0.76
CA THR A 14 1.90 -15.77 0.61
C THR A 14 0.75 -14.87 0.99
N ASN A 15 -0.01 -15.28 1.99
CA ASN A 15 -1.17 -14.53 2.47
C ASN A 15 -0.79 -13.13 2.99
N ARG A 16 0.45 -12.99 3.50
CA ARG A 16 1.06 -11.77 4.04
C ARG A 16 2.34 -11.39 3.28
N PRO A 17 2.25 -10.65 2.17
CA PRO A 17 3.43 -10.05 1.55
C PRO A 17 4.10 -9.06 2.51
N SER A 18 5.44 -9.05 2.54
CA SER A 18 6.24 -8.07 3.28
C SER A 18 6.85 -7.03 2.33
N TYR A 19 7.01 -5.81 2.83
CA TYR A 19 7.47 -4.65 2.06
C TYR A 19 8.65 -3.96 2.74
N GLY A 20 9.51 -3.32 1.94
CA GLY A 20 10.60 -2.48 2.40
C GLY A 20 10.22 -1.00 2.44
N ALA A 21 10.89 -0.25 3.31
CA ALA A 21 10.81 1.20 3.30
C ALA A 21 11.27 1.76 1.93
N GLY A 22 10.42 2.57 1.33
CA GLY A 22 10.61 3.15 0.01
C GLY A 22 9.90 2.42 -1.13
N ASP A 23 9.32 1.24 -0.88
CA ASP A 23 8.61 0.47 -1.91
C ASP A 23 7.32 1.18 -2.33
N GLU A 24 7.09 1.24 -3.64
CA GLU A 24 5.86 1.79 -4.21
C GLU A 24 4.87 0.66 -4.51
N LEU A 25 3.65 0.80 -4.00
CA LEU A 25 2.58 -0.18 -4.10
C LEU A 25 1.34 0.46 -4.71
N THR A 26 0.51 -0.36 -5.36
CA THR A 26 -0.78 0.07 -5.89
C THR A 26 -1.87 -0.84 -5.32
N ALA A 27 -2.83 -0.26 -4.61
CA ALA A 27 -3.82 -1.01 -3.85
C ALA A 27 -5.12 -0.22 -3.67
N PHE A 28 -6.21 -0.93 -3.38
CA PHE A 28 -7.52 -0.32 -3.16
C PHE A 28 -7.67 0.13 -1.71
N VAL A 29 -8.16 1.34 -1.52
CA VAL A 29 -8.52 1.84 -0.19
C VAL A 29 -9.76 1.09 0.28
N THR A 30 -9.59 0.33 1.35
CA THR A 30 -10.67 -0.48 1.94
C THR A 30 -11.47 0.28 2.99
N GLY A 31 -10.97 1.44 3.44
CA GLY A 31 -11.65 2.26 4.43
C GLY A 31 -10.70 3.26 5.08
N TYR A 32 -11.10 3.74 6.26
CA TYR A 32 -10.33 4.68 7.06
C TYR A 32 -10.29 4.22 8.52
N ASP A 33 -9.15 4.37 9.18
CA ASP A 33 -9.05 4.27 10.64
C ASP A 33 -8.44 5.54 11.22
N ASN A 34 -9.04 6.05 12.30
CA ASN A 34 -8.64 7.29 12.95
C ASN A 34 -8.46 8.51 12.01
N GLY A 35 -9.12 8.48 10.84
CA GLY A 35 -9.01 9.54 9.82
C GLY A 35 -7.90 9.33 8.79
N ALA A 36 -7.08 8.28 8.90
CA ALA A 36 -6.10 7.86 7.92
C ALA A 36 -6.70 6.79 6.98
N ALA A 37 -6.38 6.83 5.69
CA ALA A 37 -6.88 5.82 4.75
C ALA A 37 -6.17 4.49 4.97
N GLN A 38 -6.89 3.39 4.85
CA GLN A 38 -6.34 2.04 4.96
C GLN A 38 -6.44 1.32 3.63
N VAL A 39 -5.31 0.76 3.22
CA VAL A 39 -5.15 0.03 1.97
C VAL A 39 -4.76 -1.40 2.31
N ARG A 40 -5.44 -2.37 1.71
CA ARG A 40 -5.20 -3.78 2.00
C ARG A 40 -4.67 -4.53 0.79
N ILE A 41 -3.57 -5.25 0.98
CA ILE A 41 -2.93 -6.07 -0.05
C ILE A 41 -2.79 -7.50 0.48
N GLY A 42 -3.67 -8.40 0.04
CA GLY A 42 -3.81 -9.71 0.69
C GLY A 42 -4.33 -9.54 2.12
N ASP A 43 -3.57 -10.02 3.11
CA ASP A 43 -3.81 -9.78 4.54
C ASP A 43 -3.06 -8.56 5.10
N THR A 44 -2.16 -7.96 4.30
CA THR A 44 -1.32 -6.86 4.75
C THR A 44 -2.09 -5.55 4.75
N ILE A 45 -2.01 -4.79 5.84
CA ILE A 45 -2.69 -3.49 6.02
C ILE A 45 -1.67 -2.36 6.01
N ILE A 46 -1.81 -1.42 5.09
CA ILE A 46 -1.00 -0.20 5.06
C ILE A 46 -1.89 1.00 5.39
N THR A 47 -1.45 1.80 6.37
CA THR A 47 -2.13 3.02 6.79
C THR A 47 -1.49 4.23 6.12
N LEU A 48 -2.30 5.03 5.45
CA LEU A 48 -1.91 6.27 4.79
C LEU A 48 -2.36 7.45 5.65
N ALA A 49 -1.42 8.02 6.40
CA ALA A 49 -1.70 9.17 7.27
C ALA A 49 -2.05 10.44 6.46
N ASP A 50 -1.47 10.58 5.27
CA ASP A 50 -1.62 11.77 4.42
C ASP A 50 -2.68 11.62 3.32
N ALA A 51 -3.49 10.55 3.36
CA ALA A 51 -4.52 10.35 2.35
C ALA A 51 -5.78 11.17 2.67
N ASP A 52 -6.23 11.95 1.68
CA ASP A 52 -7.49 12.69 1.77
C ASP A 52 -8.70 11.75 1.95
N ARG A 53 -9.75 12.26 2.60
CA ARG A 53 -11.01 11.54 2.77
C ARG A 53 -11.78 11.46 1.44
N GLY A 54 -12.41 10.33 1.14
CA GLY A 54 -13.19 10.11 -0.08
C GLY A 54 -12.46 9.32 -1.18
N LEU A 55 -11.39 8.60 -0.83
CA LEU A 55 -10.69 7.64 -1.69
C LEU A 55 -11.21 6.22 -1.49
N ASP A 56 -12.27 6.03 -0.71
CA ASP A 56 -12.96 4.76 -0.52
C ASP A 56 -13.27 4.07 -1.87
N ASP A 57 -12.95 2.78 -1.96
CA ASP A 57 -13.06 1.95 -3.17
C ASP A 57 -12.27 2.47 -4.40
N ARG A 58 -11.33 3.40 -4.21
CA ARG A 58 -10.42 3.87 -5.26
C ARG A 58 -9.10 3.12 -5.21
N LEU A 59 -8.53 2.91 -6.40
CA LEU A 59 -7.18 2.40 -6.55
C LEU A 59 -6.20 3.56 -6.34
N VAL A 60 -5.28 3.41 -5.39
CA VAL A 60 -4.28 4.42 -5.06
C VAL A 60 -2.89 3.84 -5.18
N ARG A 61 -1.95 4.69 -5.56
CA ARG A 61 -0.52 4.41 -5.53
C ARG A 61 0.06 5.06 -4.27
N LEU A 62 0.76 4.26 -3.48
CA LEU A 62 1.34 4.66 -2.21
C LEU A 62 2.80 4.24 -2.14
N ARG A 63 3.55 4.90 -1.26
CA ARG A 63 4.90 4.52 -0.91
C ARG A 63 4.95 4.07 0.54
N VAL A 64 5.54 2.90 0.78
CA VAL A 64 5.76 2.39 2.14
C VAL A 64 6.85 3.22 2.80
N VAL A 65 6.56 3.76 3.98
CA VAL A 65 7.53 4.45 4.83
C VAL A 65 8.11 3.46 5.84
N GLU A 66 7.24 2.71 6.50
CA GLU A 66 7.62 1.72 7.50
C GLU A 66 6.72 0.50 7.39
N PHE A 67 7.28 -0.69 7.65
CA PHE A 67 6.56 -1.94 7.57
C PHE A 67 6.98 -2.90 8.69
N ASP A 68 5.99 -3.43 9.40
CA ASP A 68 6.13 -4.49 10.38
C ASP A 68 5.70 -5.82 9.76
N ALA A 69 6.66 -6.72 9.54
CA ALA A 69 6.42 -8.02 8.95
C ALA A 69 5.83 -9.05 9.93
N ASP A 70 5.98 -8.85 11.24
CA ASP A 70 5.45 -9.75 12.25
C ASP A 70 3.92 -9.58 12.34
N ASP A 71 3.47 -8.31 12.33
CA ASP A 71 2.05 -7.95 12.34
C ASP A 71 1.43 -7.83 10.94
N ALA A 72 2.24 -7.84 9.88
CA ALA A 72 1.82 -7.53 8.51
C ALA A 72 1.05 -6.21 8.41
N THR A 73 1.55 -5.21 9.13
CA THR A 73 1.03 -3.84 9.10
C THR A 73 2.12 -2.88 8.68
N GLY A 74 1.73 -1.75 8.10
CA GLY A 74 2.69 -0.72 7.74
C GLY A 74 2.07 0.65 7.63
N SER A 75 2.94 1.64 7.44
CA SER A 75 2.59 3.02 7.19
C SER A 75 3.14 3.45 5.82
N GLY A 76 2.40 4.32 5.15
CA GLY A 76 2.78 4.82 3.85
C GLY A 76 2.26 6.21 3.57
N GLU A 77 2.79 6.80 2.51
CA GLU A 77 2.40 8.09 1.97
C GLU A 77 1.63 7.86 0.67
N LEU A 78 0.54 8.60 0.48
CA LEU A 78 -0.19 8.60 -0.78
C LEU A 78 0.65 9.33 -1.84
N LEU A 79 0.98 8.64 -2.94
CA LEU A 79 1.68 9.26 -4.06
C LEU A 79 0.70 9.76 -5.13
N ASP A 80 -0.30 8.95 -5.45
CA ASP A 80 -1.20 9.22 -6.57
C ASP A 80 -2.51 8.44 -6.46
N VAL A 81 -3.55 8.93 -7.12
CA VAL A 81 -4.81 8.18 -7.26
C VAL A 81 -4.87 7.66 -8.68
N VAL A 82 -5.00 6.35 -8.86
CA VAL A 82 -5.14 5.76 -10.19
C VAL A 82 -6.57 6.03 -10.66
N GLU A 83 -6.73 7.07 -11.47
CA GLU A 83 -7.98 7.35 -12.16
C GLU A 83 -8.04 6.48 -13.42
N ASP A 84 -9.04 5.59 -13.49
CA ASP A 84 -9.34 4.85 -14.71
C ASP A 84 -9.90 5.86 -15.72
N ALA A 85 -9.12 6.14 -16.77
CA ALA A 85 -9.42 7.14 -17.81
C ALA A 85 -10.51 6.69 -18.77
#